data_AF-A0A840AUT2-F1
#
_entry.id   AF-A0A840AUT2-F1
#
_cell.length_a   1.000
_cell.length_b   1.000
_cell.length_c   1.000
_cell.angle_alpha   90.00
_cell.angle_beta   90.00
_cell.angle_gamma   90.00
#
_symmetry.space_group_name_H-M   'P 1'
#
loop_
_entity.id
_entity.type
_entity.pdbx_description
1 polymer ?
#
loop_
_entity_poly.entity_id
_entity_poly.type
_entity_poly.pdbx_seq_one_letter_code
_entity_poly.pdbx_strand_id
1 'polypeptide(L)'
;MAAVEPEAARETSRDRFLDRWSNLSNYGHVTDRLVSSVPMKAGAPMTDDRTDIVDEARTSARQARQERRRDRSREEILTAARAVLLRSGAAAMTLDAVAKEAGMSKTGLYYYFPSKDALVFELVFGAVEGHAQAVSGAVREAETGGAMLGAIIRETVQAFVPRLDDFRLAFLFGQVAGAGAIHWTDEQLARLRPLNELILRQTAEQLAGEGRERPSRAAVEPRLLAFLAYLAAIGLLTMKGMVEHVEDPLVYSDEALIEGFARVFAAAAAP
;
A
#
# COMPACT_ATOMS: atom_id res chain seq x y z
N MET A 1 51.38 13.39 -22.66
CA MET A 1 52.02 12.78 -21.47
C MET A 1 50.94 12.49 -20.46
N ALA A 2 50.84 11.20 -20.13
CA ALA A 2 50.17 10.51 -19.02
C ALA A 2 49.60 11.39 -17.86
N ALA A 3 48.51 10.99 -17.19
CA ALA A 3 48.19 9.62 -16.83
C ALA A 3 46.68 9.31 -16.83
N VAL A 4 46.37 8.17 -17.45
CA VAL A 4 45.15 7.39 -17.34
C VAL A 4 45.27 6.58 -16.05
N GLU A 5 44.31 6.74 -15.13
CA GLU A 5 44.11 5.80 -14.03
C GLU A 5 43.11 4.68 -14.46
N PRO A 6 43.24 3.47 -13.90
CA PRO A 6 42.91 2.24 -14.58
C PRO A 6 41.46 1.78 -14.40
N GLU A 7 40.93 1.21 -15.48
CA GLU A 7 39.58 0.63 -15.66
C GLU A 7 39.29 -0.60 -14.77
N ALA A 8 40.29 -1.10 -14.03
CA ALA A 8 40.21 -2.34 -13.25
C ALA A 8 39.56 -2.21 -11.85
N ALA A 9 39.12 -1.02 -11.43
CA ALA A 9 38.54 -0.81 -10.09
C ALA A 9 36.99 -0.69 -10.08
N ARG A 10 36.32 -0.71 -11.23
CA ARG A 10 34.85 -0.62 -11.32
C ARG A 10 34.15 -1.97 -11.53
N GLU A 11 34.91 -3.04 -11.81
CA GLU A 11 34.36 -4.35 -12.16
C GLU A 11 34.20 -5.29 -10.95
N THR A 12 34.92 -5.04 -9.84
CA THR A 12 34.92 -5.95 -8.68
C THR A 12 33.78 -5.72 -7.67
N SER A 13 32.91 -4.74 -7.88
CA SER A 13 31.75 -4.47 -6.99
C SER A 13 30.41 -4.90 -7.59
N ARG A 14 30.36 -5.19 -8.91
CA ARG A 14 29.14 -5.68 -9.59
C ARG A 14 28.99 -7.20 -9.51
N ASP A 15 30.10 -7.93 -9.41
CA ASP A 15 30.12 -9.40 -9.37
C ASP A 15 29.95 -10.01 -7.97
N ARG A 16 30.03 -9.21 -6.89
CA ARG A 16 29.71 -9.69 -5.53
C ARG A 16 28.25 -9.52 -5.11
N PHE A 17 27.43 -8.89 -5.96
CA PHE A 17 26.00 -8.68 -5.68
C PHE A 17 25.09 -9.69 -6.41
N LEU A 18 25.61 -10.40 -7.43
CA LEU A 18 24.88 -11.40 -8.20
C LEU A 18 25.12 -12.85 -7.75
N ASP A 19 26.07 -13.10 -6.83
CA ASP A 19 26.39 -14.45 -6.34
C ASP A 19 25.68 -14.83 -5.02
N ARG A 20 24.83 -13.94 -4.47
CA ARG A 20 24.03 -14.20 -3.26
C ARG A 20 22.55 -14.47 -3.52
N TRP A 21 22.14 -14.53 -4.79
CA TRP A 21 20.75 -14.72 -5.21
C TRP A 21 20.53 -15.90 -6.17
N SER A 22 21.49 -16.83 -6.24
CA SER A 22 21.38 -18.06 -7.04
C SER A 22 21.04 -19.31 -6.21
N ASN A 23 20.63 -19.17 -4.94
CA ASN A 23 20.15 -20.30 -4.14
C ASN A 23 18.92 -19.88 -3.33
N LEU A 24 17.74 -20.14 -3.90
CA LEU A 24 16.53 -20.67 -3.25
C LEU A 24 15.37 -20.72 -4.27
N SER A 25 15.62 -21.38 -5.41
CA SER A 25 14.58 -22.09 -6.16
C SER A 25 14.67 -23.56 -5.76
N ASN A 26 14.16 -23.89 -4.57
CA ASN A 26 13.76 -25.25 -4.24
C ASN A 26 12.86 -25.22 -3.01
N TYR A 27 11.55 -25.17 -3.20
CA TYR A 27 10.58 -25.94 -2.43
C TYR A 27 9.27 -25.89 -3.21
N GLY A 28 9.21 -26.79 -4.20
CA GLY A 28 7.95 -27.24 -4.75
C GLY A 28 7.17 -28.07 -3.73
N HIS A 29 5.91 -28.24 -4.07
CA HIS A 29 4.93 -29.21 -3.59
C HIS A 29 5.49 -30.59 -3.17
N VAL A 30 4.63 -31.29 -2.41
CA VAL A 30 4.67 -32.67 -1.89
C VAL A 30 5.01 -32.64 -0.38
N THR A 31 4.05 -32.94 0.50
CA THR A 31 3.56 -34.31 0.71
C THR A 31 2.04 -34.45 0.85
N ASP A 32 1.43 -35.06 -0.16
CA ASP A 32 0.33 -36.00 0.00
C ASP A 32 0.94 -37.43 -0.06
N ARG A 33 0.30 -38.39 0.62
CA ARG A 33 0.68 -39.80 0.92
C ARG A 33 1.65 -40.05 2.09
N LEU A 34 1.08 -40.45 3.22
CA LEU A 34 1.13 -41.84 3.74
C LEU A 34 0.33 -41.94 5.05
N VAL A 35 -0.96 -42.27 4.96
CA VAL A 35 -1.68 -42.96 6.05
C VAL A 35 -2.17 -44.29 5.49
N SER A 36 -1.27 -45.26 5.52
CA SER A 36 -1.58 -46.68 5.43
C SER A 36 -1.04 -47.33 6.70
N SER A 37 -1.93 -48.06 7.38
CA SER A 37 -1.63 -49.14 8.32
C SER A 37 -0.76 -48.81 9.55
N VAL A 38 -1.41 -48.39 10.64
CA VAL A 38 -0.95 -48.70 12.00
C VAL A 38 -1.73 -49.93 12.49
N PRO A 39 -1.08 -51.02 12.90
CA PRO A 39 -1.78 -52.15 13.51
C PRO A 39 -2.29 -51.74 14.90
N MET A 40 -3.50 -52.15 15.26
CA MET A 40 -4.00 -52.06 16.63
C MET A 40 -3.02 -52.79 17.56
N LYS A 41 -2.24 -52.03 18.34
CA LYS A 41 -1.65 -52.51 19.59
C LYS A 41 -2.54 -52.05 20.73
N ALA A 42 -3.22 -53.03 21.33
CA ALA A 42 -3.84 -52.88 22.64
C ALA A 42 -2.77 -52.57 23.70
N GLY A 43 -3.07 -51.63 24.59
CA GLY A 43 -2.39 -51.44 25.88
C GLY A 43 -1.32 -50.34 25.92
N ALA A 44 -1.75 -49.11 26.17
CA ALA A 44 -0.96 -48.08 26.87
C ALA A 44 -1.94 -47.20 27.70
N PRO A 45 -1.53 -46.70 28.87
CA PRO A 45 -2.45 -46.20 29.88
C PRO A 45 -3.13 -44.91 29.43
N MET A 46 -4.42 -44.80 29.72
CA MET A 46 -5.25 -43.63 29.47
C MET A 46 -4.83 -42.53 30.46
N THR A 47 -3.75 -41.80 30.15
CA THR A 47 -3.36 -40.59 30.87
C THR A 47 -4.17 -39.39 30.37
N ASP A 48 -4.31 -38.41 31.24
CA ASP A 48 -5.13 -37.20 31.23
C ASP A 48 -4.87 -36.20 30.07
N ASP A 49 -4.87 -36.68 28.82
CA ASP A 49 -4.54 -35.93 27.59
C ASP A 49 -5.66 -34.98 27.13
N ARG A 50 -6.85 -35.08 27.74
CA ARG A 50 -7.98 -34.17 27.45
C ARG A 50 -7.83 -32.81 28.11
N THR A 51 -7.06 -32.72 29.19
CA THR A 51 -6.91 -31.49 29.97
C THR A 51 -5.93 -30.53 29.29
N ASP A 52 -4.85 -31.06 28.70
CA ASP A 52 -3.82 -30.27 28.00
C ASP A 52 -4.35 -29.65 26.69
N ILE A 53 -5.14 -30.39 25.89
CA ILE A 53 -5.77 -29.89 24.66
C ILE A 53 -6.78 -28.76 24.96
N VAL A 54 -7.50 -28.86 26.08
CA VAL A 54 -8.49 -27.86 26.49
C VAL A 54 -7.81 -26.58 27.00
N ASP A 55 -6.67 -26.68 27.67
CA ASP A 55 -5.92 -25.52 28.16
C ASP A 55 -5.15 -24.78 27.06
N GLU A 56 -4.63 -25.49 26.04
CA GLU A 56 -4.07 -24.87 24.83
C GLU A 56 -5.14 -24.13 24.01
N ALA A 57 -6.33 -24.74 23.84
CA ALA A 57 -7.45 -24.11 23.16
C ALA A 57 -7.97 -22.86 23.89
N ARG A 58 -7.98 -22.87 25.23
CA ARG A 58 -8.34 -21.69 26.05
C ARG A 58 -7.31 -20.58 25.96
N THR A 59 -6.03 -20.94 25.93
CA THR A 59 -4.91 -19.99 25.86
C THR A 59 -4.90 -19.28 24.50
N SER A 60 -5.03 -20.02 23.40
CA SER A 60 -5.13 -19.46 22.04
C SER A 60 -6.38 -18.58 21.86
N ALA A 61 -7.54 -19.00 22.38
CA ALA A 61 -8.76 -18.19 22.34
C ALA A 61 -8.63 -16.87 23.12
N ARG A 62 -7.95 -16.89 24.28
CA ARG A 62 -7.68 -15.68 25.08
C ARG A 62 -6.71 -14.74 24.35
N GLN A 63 -5.66 -15.27 23.74
CA GLN A 63 -4.70 -14.49 22.93
C GLN A 63 -5.40 -13.83 21.74
N ALA A 64 -6.18 -14.58 20.96
CA ALA A 64 -6.93 -14.03 19.82
C ALA A 64 -7.93 -12.94 20.25
N ARG A 65 -8.58 -13.10 21.42
CA ARG A 65 -9.47 -12.05 21.96
C ARG A 65 -8.70 -10.79 22.37
N GLN A 66 -7.51 -10.95 22.93
CA GLN A 66 -6.65 -9.84 23.32
C GLN A 66 -6.13 -9.08 22.09
N GLU A 67 -5.71 -9.80 21.05
CA GLU A 67 -5.28 -9.23 19.77
C GLU A 67 -6.40 -8.43 19.11
N ARG A 68 -7.60 -9.01 18.96
CA ARG A 68 -8.78 -8.29 18.44
C ARG A 68 -9.12 -7.02 19.23
N ARG A 69 -8.94 -7.04 20.55
CA ARG A 69 -9.16 -5.84 21.39
C ARG A 69 -8.08 -4.78 21.14
N ARG A 70 -6.83 -5.21 20.96
CA ARG A 70 -5.70 -4.33 20.65
C ARG A 70 -5.90 -3.66 19.29
N ASP A 71 -6.29 -4.43 18.27
CA ASP A 71 -6.54 -3.92 16.92
C ASP A 71 -7.68 -2.89 16.91
N ARG A 72 -8.80 -3.21 17.58
CA ARG A 72 -9.90 -2.26 17.74
C ARG A 72 -9.47 -0.96 18.42
N SER A 73 -8.67 -1.06 19.49
CA SER A 73 -8.17 0.13 20.19
C SER A 73 -7.28 0.97 19.27
N ARG A 74 -6.48 0.32 18.42
CA ARG A 74 -5.64 0.98 17.41
C ARG A 74 -6.48 1.73 16.38
N GLU A 75 -7.56 1.12 15.88
CA GLU A 75 -8.50 1.74 14.95
C GLU A 75 -9.23 2.95 15.57
N GLU A 76 -9.65 2.84 16.83
CA GLU A 76 -10.27 3.93 17.59
C GLU A 76 -9.29 5.12 17.74
N ILE A 77 -8.01 4.85 18.03
CA ILE A 77 -6.97 5.88 18.10
C ILE A 77 -6.75 6.54 16.74
N LEU A 78 -6.67 5.76 15.65
CA LEU A 78 -6.49 6.31 14.30
C LEU A 78 -7.69 7.18 13.89
N THR A 79 -8.90 6.76 14.24
CA THR A 79 -10.13 7.55 14.00
C THR A 79 -10.08 8.88 14.73
N ALA A 80 -9.72 8.87 16.02
CA ALA A 80 -9.54 10.07 16.82
C ALA A 80 -8.41 10.98 16.27
N ALA A 81 -7.30 10.38 15.85
CA ALA A 81 -6.18 11.11 15.25
C ALA A 81 -6.59 11.83 13.97
N ARG A 82 -7.35 11.15 13.09
CA ARG A 82 -7.91 11.76 11.88
C ARG A 82 -8.84 12.92 12.22
N ALA A 83 -9.71 12.79 13.22
CA ALA A 83 -10.60 13.87 13.64
C ALA A 83 -9.82 15.11 14.13
N VAL A 84 -8.77 14.91 14.94
CA VAL A 84 -7.89 15.99 15.40
C VAL A 84 -7.16 16.64 14.23
N LEU A 85 -6.65 15.83 13.29
CA LEU A 85 -5.92 16.31 12.12
C LEU A 85 -6.79 17.20 11.24
N LEU A 86 -8.01 16.77 10.92
CA LEU A 86 -8.93 17.53 10.07
C LEU A 86 -9.39 18.83 10.75
N ARG A 87 -9.56 18.80 12.07
CA ARG A 87 -10.07 19.95 12.83
C ARG A 87 -8.99 21.01 13.10
N SER A 88 -7.77 20.59 13.41
CA SER A 88 -6.72 21.47 13.95
C SER A 88 -5.47 21.54 13.07
N GLY A 89 -5.39 20.73 12.01
CA GLY A 89 -4.23 20.62 11.13
C GLY A 89 -3.07 19.82 11.72
N ALA A 90 -2.09 19.52 10.86
CA ALA A 90 -0.94 18.68 11.17
C ALA A 90 -0.05 19.26 12.29
N ALA A 91 0.10 20.58 12.35
CA ALA A 91 0.94 21.25 13.35
C ALA A 91 0.38 21.06 14.78
N ALA A 92 -0.93 21.19 14.95
CA ALA A 92 -1.59 21.10 16.26
C ALA A 92 -1.89 19.66 16.71
N MET A 93 -1.75 18.66 15.84
CA MET A 93 -1.93 17.26 16.22
C MET A 93 -0.78 16.79 17.12
N THR A 94 -1.10 16.45 18.37
CA THR A 94 -0.19 15.86 19.36
C THR A 94 -0.76 14.56 19.91
N LEU A 95 0.08 13.67 20.43
CA LEU A 95 -0.38 12.44 21.08
C LEU A 95 -1.35 12.74 22.24
N ASP A 96 -1.13 13.82 22.99
CA ASP A 96 -2.03 14.22 24.08
C ASP A 96 -3.41 14.67 23.57
N ALA A 97 -3.44 15.43 22.48
CA ALA A 97 -4.70 15.84 21.85
C ALA A 97 -5.49 14.62 21.33
N VAL A 98 -4.79 13.64 20.74
CA VAL A 98 -5.40 12.39 20.26
C VAL A 98 -5.87 11.53 21.43
N ALA A 99 -5.11 11.44 22.51
CA ALA A 99 -5.51 10.69 23.71
C ALA A 99 -6.80 11.26 24.30
N LYS A 100 -6.89 12.60 24.38
CA LYS A 100 -8.12 13.29 24.80
C LYS A 100 -9.29 12.99 23.87
N GLU A 101 -9.09 13.06 22.56
CA GLU A 101 -10.13 12.76 21.57
C GLU A 101 -10.60 11.29 21.65
N ALA A 102 -9.68 10.35 21.84
CA ALA A 102 -9.95 8.92 21.95
C ALA A 102 -10.52 8.50 23.32
N GLY A 103 -10.63 9.42 24.29
CA GLY A 103 -11.04 9.09 25.66
C GLY A 103 -10.03 8.18 26.39
N MET A 104 -8.76 8.23 26.00
CA MET A 104 -7.69 7.39 26.54
C MET A 104 -6.75 8.19 27.46
N SER A 105 -6.08 7.49 28.36
CA SER A 105 -4.96 8.10 29.10
C SER A 105 -3.76 8.30 28.18
N LYS A 106 -2.92 9.28 28.50
CA LYS A 106 -1.64 9.53 27.80
C LYS A 106 -0.81 8.24 27.73
N THR A 107 -0.54 7.61 28.87
CA THR A 107 0.19 6.34 28.95
C THR A 107 -0.44 5.24 28.10
N GLY A 108 -1.78 5.17 28.08
CA GLY A 108 -2.52 4.22 27.25
C GLY A 108 -2.29 4.43 25.76
N LEU A 109 -2.22 5.67 25.29
CA LEU A 109 -1.94 5.98 23.89
C LEU A 109 -0.48 5.71 23.51
N TYR A 110 0.48 6.07 24.38
CA TYR A 110 1.91 5.79 24.17
C TYR A 110 2.22 4.29 24.07
N TYR A 111 1.40 3.43 24.68
CA TYR A 111 1.50 1.98 24.51
C TYR A 111 1.25 1.52 23.06
N TYR A 112 0.38 2.21 22.32
CA TYR A 112 0.07 1.87 20.92
C TYR A 112 0.97 2.62 19.93
N PHE A 113 1.23 3.90 20.20
CA PHE A 113 1.97 4.78 19.31
C PHE A 113 3.08 5.50 20.09
N PRO A 114 4.35 5.09 19.92
CA PRO A 114 5.46 5.65 20.70
C PRO A 114 5.80 7.09 20.31
N SER A 115 5.38 7.54 19.13
CA SER A 115 5.65 8.89 18.63
C SER A 115 4.51 9.40 17.74
N LYS A 116 4.47 10.73 17.55
CA LYS A 116 3.60 11.38 16.56
C LYS A 116 3.86 10.84 15.16
N ASP A 117 5.11 10.68 14.78
CA ASP A 117 5.52 10.17 13.46
C ASP A 117 5.00 8.74 13.22
N ALA A 118 5.05 7.87 14.23
CA ALA A 118 4.49 6.53 14.14
C ALA A 118 2.96 6.55 13.95
N LEU A 119 2.26 7.47 14.62
CA LEU A 119 0.82 7.65 14.46
C LEU A 119 0.46 8.19 13.07
N VAL A 120 1.16 9.22 12.62
CA VAL A 120 0.95 9.83 11.30
C VAL A 120 1.24 8.82 10.19
N PHE A 121 2.32 8.06 10.32
CA PHE A 121 2.65 6.98 9.39
C PHE A 121 1.47 6.03 9.19
N GLU A 122 0.85 5.56 10.27
CA GLU A 122 -0.24 4.58 10.17
C GLU A 122 -1.52 5.18 9.57
N LEU A 123 -1.78 6.47 9.81
CA LEU A 123 -2.87 7.18 9.12
C LEU A 123 -2.65 7.22 7.61
N VAL A 124 -1.45 7.63 7.19
CA VAL A 124 -1.09 7.69 5.77
C VAL A 124 -1.09 6.30 5.16
N PHE A 125 -0.48 5.33 5.83
CA PHE A 125 -0.41 3.95 5.37
C PHE A 125 -1.81 3.38 5.13
N GLY A 126 -2.74 3.56 6.08
CA GLY A 126 -4.12 3.10 5.90
C GLY A 126 -4.84 3.78 4.72
N ALA A 127 -4.61 5.08 4.51
CA ALA A 127 -5.18 5.80 3.36
C ALA A 127 -4.61 5.28 2.01
N VAL A 128 -3.29 5.08 1.93
CA VAL A 128 -2.62 4.57 0.73
C VAL A 128 -2.98 3.10 0.48
N GLU A 129 -3.05 2.27 1.52
CA GLU A 129 -3.42 0.86 1.42
C GLU A 129 -4.85 0.68 0.95
N GLY A 130 -5.81 1.35 1.58
CA GLY A 130 -7.22 1.29 1.16
C GLY A 130 -7.42 1.78 -0.28
N HIS A 131 -6.69 2.82 -0.67
CA HIS A 131 -6.67 3.30 -2.05
C HIS A 131 -6.10 2.26 -3.03
N ALA A 132 -4.94 1.68 -2.72
CA ALA A 132 -4.30 0.68 -3.58
C ALA A 132 -5.18 -0.56 -3.75
N GLN A 133 -5.87 -0.99 -2.69
CA GLN A 133 -6.83 -2.10 -2.72
C GLN A 133 -8.04 -1.78 -3.62
N ALA A 134 -8.61 -0.58 -3.52
CA ALA A 134 -9.73 -0.16 -4.36
C ALA A 134 -9.36 -0.14 -5.85
N VAL A 135 -8.23 0.49 -6.20
CA VAL A 135 -7.74 0.53 -7.58
C VAL A 135 -7.45 -0.87 -8.11
N SER A 136 -6.79 -1.72 -7.31
CA SER A 136 -6.53 -3.11 -7.68
C SER A 136 -7.83 -3.90 -7.90
N GLY A 137 -8.89 -3.59 -7.14
CA GLY A 137 -10.23 -4.11 -7.35
C GLY A 137 -10.77 -3.79 -8.74
N ALA A 138 -10.84 -2.51 -9.10
CA ALA A 138 -11.39 -2.10 -10.39
C ALA A 138 -10.53 -2.54 -11.58
N VAL A 139 -9.20 -2.58 -11.43
CA VAL A 139 -8.29 -3.12 -12.46
C VAL A 139 -8.59 -4.59 -12.75
N ARG A 140 -8.98 -5.39 -11.75
CA ARG A 140 -9.38 -6.80 -11.96
C ARG A 140 -10.68 -6.97 -12.72
N GLU A 141 -11.54 -5.96 -12.73
CA GLU A 141 -12.83 -6.01 -13.43
C GLU A 141 -12.72 -5.57 -14.90
N ALA A 142 -11.61 -4.93 -15.28
CA ALA A 142 -11.36 -4.48 -16.65
C ALA A 142 -10.71 -5.57 -17.51
N GLU A 143 -11.18 -5.72 -18.75
CA GLU A 143 -10.72 -6.79 -19.66
C GLU A 143 -9.47 -6.43 -20.48
N THR A 144 -9.26 -5.15 -20.79
CA THR A 144 -8.17 -4.69 -21.67
C THR A 144 -7.21 -3.76 -20.93
N GLY A 145 -5.96 -3.70 -21.38
CA GLY A 145 -4.96 -2.81 -20.82
C GLY A 145 -5.39 -1.34 -20.86
N GLY A 146 -6.01 -0.91 -21.96
CA GLY A 146 -6.60 0.43 -22.09
C GLY A 146 -7.72 0.70 -21.08
N ALA A 147 -8.62 -0.27 -20.85
CA ALA A 147 -9.67 -0.15 -19.83
C ALA A 147 -9.10 -0.13 -18.40
N MET A 148 -8.06 -0.93 -18.13
CA MET A 148 -7.35 -0.92 -16.84
C MET A 148 -6.68 0.43 -16.54
N LEU A 149 -6.08 1.08 -17.54
CA LEU A 149 -5.55 2.44 -17.39
C LEU A 149 -6.67 3.44 -17.01
N GLY A 150 -7.83 3.33 -17.66
CA GLY A 150 -9.01 4.12 -17.33
C GLY A 150 -9.52 3.85 -15.90
N ALA A 151 -9.52 2.59 -15.47
CA ALA A 151 -9.90 2.20 -14.11
C ALA A 151 -8.96 2.81 -13.05
N ILE A 152 -7.65 2.78 -13.27
CA ILE A 152 -6.67 3.45 -12.38
C ILE A 152 -7.03 4.92 -12.21
N ILE A 153 -7.30 5.64 -13.30
CA ILE A 153 -7.61 7.07 -13.25
C ILE A 153 -8.93 7.31 -12.50
N ARG A 154 -9.99 6.61 -12.92
CA ARG A 154 -11.34 6.80 -12.39
C ARG A 154 -11.41 6.50 -10.90
N GLU A 155 -10.91 5.34 -10.46
CA GLU A 155 -10.94 4.96 -9.04
C GLU A 155 -10.09 5.87 -8.17
N THR A 156 -8.90 6.26 -8.64
CA THR A 156 -8.05 7.18 -7.89
C THR A 156 -8.75 8.51 -7.65
N VAL A 157 -9.34 9.09 -8.69
CA VAL A 157 -10.02 10.38 -8.57
C VAL A 157 -11.28 10.24 -7.71
N GLN A 158 -12.15 9.27 -7.99
CA GLN A 158 -13.42 9.10 -7.28
C GLN A 158 -13.23 8.75 -5.80
N ALA A 159 -12.17 8.02 -5.43
CA ALA A 159 -11.88 7.70 -4.04
C ALA A 159 -11.53 8.94 -3.20
N PHE A 160 -10.91 9.95 -3.81
CA PHE A 160 -10.33 11.10 -3.12
C PHE A 160 -11.07 12.43 -3.32
N VAL A 161 -11.82 12.62 -4.41
CA VAL A 161 -12.66 13.82 -4.62
C VAL A 161 -13.55 14.15 -3.40
N PRO A 162 -14.29 13.20 -2.79
CA PRO A 162 -15.12 13.52 -1.63
C PRO A 162 -14.31 13.72 -0.33
N ARG A 163 -13.00 13.44 -0.35
CA ARG A 163 -12.12 13.37 0.83
C ARG A 163 -10.73 13.92 0.50
N LEU A 164 -10.66 15.14 -0.03
CA LEU A 164 -9.39 15.73 -0.46
C LEU A 164 -8.37 15.89 0.68
N ASP A 165 -8.81 15.93 1.93
CA ASP A 165 -7.89 15.91 3.07
C ASP A 165 -7.18 14.56 3.25
N ASP A 166 -7.84 13.44 2.93
CA ASP A 166 -7.18 12.13 2.91
C ASP A 166 -6.16 12.05 1.77
N PHE A 167 -6.45 12.69 0.63
CA PHE A 167 -5.49 12.82 -0.46
C PHE A 167 -4.27 13.66 -0.04
N ARG A 168 -4.51 14.81 0.60
CA ARG A 168 -3.43 15.66 1.12
C ARG A 168 -2.60 14.90 2.15
N LEU A 169 -3.24 14.14 3.04
CA LEU A 169 -2.57 13.29 4.02
C LEU A 169 -1.72 12.21 3.32
N ALA A 170 -2.26 11.52 2.33
CA ALA A 170 -1.59 10.42 1.66
C ALA A 170 -0.42 10.85 0.77
N PHE A 171 -0.58 11.93 0.00
CA PHE A 171 0.33 12.27 -1.10
C PHE A 171 1.09 13.58 -0.92
N LEU A 172 0.52 14.53 -0.16
CA LEU A 172 1.08 15.89 -0.04
C LEU A 172 1.58 16.21 1.36
N PHE A 173 1.33 15.35 2.35
CA PHE A 173 1.61 15.65 3.76
C PHE A 173 3.08 15.99 3.98
N GLY A 174 4.01 15.25 3.35
CA GLY A 174 5.44 15.55 3.45
C GLY A 174 5.82 16.93 2.90
N GLN A 175 5.08 17.44 1.91
CA GLN A 175 5.29 18.77 1.35
C GLN A 175 4.66 19.85 2.23
N VAL A 176 3.45 19.60 2.76
CA VAL A 176 2.68 20.57 3.55
C VAL A 176 3.23 20.70 4.98
N ALA A 177 3.69 19.61 5.58
CA ALA A 177 4.23 19.61 6.93
C ALA A 177 5.61 20.30 7.02
N GLY A 178 6.31 20.45 5.89
CA GLY A 178 7.65 21.03 5.80
C GLY A 178 8.76 19.98 5.84
N ALA A 179 9.91 20.32 5.25
CA ALA A 179 11.08 19.43 5.21
C ALA A 179 11.51 19.04 6.64
N GLY A 180 11.62 17.74 6.91
CA GLY A 180 12.01 17.20 8.22
C GLY A 180 10.90 17.15 9.27
N ALA A 181 9.64 17.44 8.90
CA ALA A 181 8.52 17.39 9.86
C ALA A 181 8.00 15.97 10.17
N ILE A 182 8.31 14.99 9.31
CA ILE A 182 8.14 13.57 9.62
C ILE A 182 9.37 12.81 9.17
N HIS A 183 9.82 11.87 10.00
CA HIS A 183 10.84 10.90 9.63
C HIS A 183 10.22 9.51 9.48
N TRP A 184 10.25 9.00 8.25
CA TRP A 184 9.82 7.65 7.94
C TRP A 184 11.00 6.71 8.08
N THR A 185 10.84 5.62 8.83
CA THR A 185 11.88 4.59 8.95
C THR A 185 11.97 3.74 7.68
N ASP A 186 13.08 3.03 7.50
CA ASP A 186 13.22 2.09 6.36
C ASP A 186 12.17 0.97 6.38
N GLU A 187 11.79 0.52 7.57
CA GLU A 187 10.72 -0.47 7.79
C GLU A 187 9.35 0.09 7.36
N GLN A 188 9.08 1.34 7.72
CA GLN A 188 7.89 2.06 7.31
C GLN A 188 7.83 2.24 5.78
N LEU A 189 8.93 2.66 5.16
CA LEU A 189 9.03 2.75 3.70
C LEU A 189 8.90 1.37 3.03
N ALA A 190 9.40 0.30 3.66
CA ALA A 190 9.25 -1.06 3.16
C ALA A 190 7.79 -1.52 3.07
N ARG A 191 6.92 -1.00 3.94
CA ARG A 191 5.48 -1.27 3.89
C ARG A 191 4.76 -0.54 2.75
N LEU A 192 5.22 0.66 2.38
CA LEU A 192 4.61 1.42 1.27
C LEU A 192 4.98 0.86 -0.11
N ARG A 193 6.21 0.36 -0.30
CA ARG A 193 6.71 -0.08 -1.62
C ARG A 193 5.78 -1.10 -2.33
N PRO A 194 5.27 -2.15 -1.65
CA PRO A 194 4.36 -3.11 -2.29
C PRO A 194 3.03 -2.53 -2.77
N LEU A 195 2.56 -1.41 -2.19
CA LEU A 195 1.27 -0.81 -2.57
C LEU A 195 1.31 -0.22 -3.98
N ASN A 196 2.45 0.33 -4.41
CA ASN A 196 2.62 0.77 -5.80
C ASN A 196 2.60 -0.41 -6.78
N GLU A 197 3.20 -1.55 -6.41
CA GLU A 197 3.13 -2.76 -7.24
C GLU A 197 1.71 -3.29 -7.35
N LEU A 198 0.94 -3.22 -6.26
CA LEU A 198 -0.46 -3.66 -6.23
C LEU A 198 -1.34 -2.90 -7.25
N ILE A 199 -1.04 -1.61 -7.46
CA ILE A 199 -1.75 -0.76 -8.43
C ILE A 199 -1.31 -1.05 -9.87
N LEU A 200 0.00 -1.17 -10.11
CA LEU A 200 0.57 -1.07 -11.46
C LEU A 200 0.80 -2.43 -12.14
N ARG A 201 1.13 -3.47 -11.37
CA ARG A 201 1.68 -4.72 -11.92
C ARG A 201 0.74 -5.39 -12.91
N GLN A 202 -0.53 -5.53 -12.54
CA GLN A 202 -1.52 -6.23 -13.36
C GLN A 202 -1.75 -5.51 -14.70
N THR A 203 -1.91 -4.19 -14.67
CA THR A 203 -2.08 -3.37 -15.89
C THR A 203 -0.85 -3.46 -16.80
N ALA A 204 0.36 -3.43 -16.21
CA ALA A 204 1.59 -3.55 -16.97
C ALA A 204 1.74 -4.93 -17.65
N GLU A 205 1.39 -6.02 -16.95
CA GLU A 205 1.39 -7.38 -17.48
C GLU A 205 0.39 -7.52 -18.64
N GLN A 206 -0.83 -6.98 -18.48
CA GLN A 206 -1.85 -7.00 -19.51
C GLN A 206 -1.41 -6.25 -20.77
N LEU A 207 -0.93 -5.01 -20.62
CA LEU A 207 -0.42 -4.18 -21.72
C LEU A 207 0.77 -4.84 -22.43
N ALA A 208 1.68 -5.46 -21.68
CA ALA A 208 2.81 -6.18 -22.25
C ALA A 208 2.36 -7.43 -23.03
N GLY A 209 1.32 -8.12 -22.57
CA GLY A 209 0.70 -9.25 -23.28
C GLY A 209 0.09 -8.82 -24.61
N GLU A 210 -0.77 -7.79 -24.58
CA GLU A 210 -1.42 -7.22 -25.77
C GLU A 210 -0.39 -6.70 -26.80
N GLY A 211 0.66 -6.03 -26.30
CA GLY A 211 1.72 -5.45 -27.12
C GLY A 211 2.60 -6.45 -27.87
N ARG A 212 2.62 -7.75 -27.50
CA ARG A 212 3.39 -8.79 -28.22
C ARG A 212 2.81 -9.10 -29.58
N GLU A 213 1.47 -9.09 -29.68
CA GLU A 213 0.76 -9.34 -30.94
C GLU A 213 0.53 -8.03 -31.71
N ARG A 214 0.21 -6.96 -30.97
CA ARG A 214 -0.18 -5.67 -31.52
C ARG A 214 0.49 -4.55 -30.72
N PRO A 215 1.72 -4.15 -31.10
CA PRO A 215 2.48 -3.14 -30.37
C PRO A 215 1.70 -1.81 -30.27
N SER A 216 1.70 -1.20 -29.08
CA SER A 216 1.09 0.11 -28.85
C SER A 216 1.71 1.17 -29.76
N ARG A 217 0.86 2.02 -30.33
CA ARG A 217 1.26 3.12 -31.20
C ARG A 217 2.10 4.19 -30.49
N ALA A 218 1.90 4.34 -29.18
CA ALA A 218 2.65 5.28 -28.35
C ALA A 218 4.09 4.83 -28.08
N ALA A 219 4.41 3.54 -28.24
CA ALA A 219 5.72 2.95 -27.99
C ALA A 219 6.29 3.26 -26.57
N VAL A 220 5.40 3.37 -25.59
CA VAL A 220 5.75 3.58 -24.17
C VAL A 220 5.84 2.24 -23.47
N GLU A 221 6.85 2.05 -22.61
CA GLU A 221 6.97 0.86 -21.78
C GLU A 221 5.68 0.62 -20.97
N PRO A 222 5.10 -0.59 -20.96
CA PRO A 222 3.82 -0.89 -20.30
C PRO A 222 3.70 -0.41 -18.86
N ARG A 223 4.74 -0.64 -18.05
CA ARG A 223 4.77 -0.23 -16.64
C ARG A 223 4.81 1.30 -16.50
N LEU A 224 5.60 1.97 -17.34
CA LEU A 224 5.65 3.43 -17.37
C LEU A 224 4.30 4.01 -17.79
N LEU A 225 3.61 3.43 -18.77
CA LEU A 225 2.29 3.89 -19.21
C LEU A 225 1.25 3.80 -18.08
N ALA A 226 1.24 2.70 -17.31
CA ALA A 226 0.40 2.57 -16.12
C ALA A 226 0.74 3.61 -15.05
N PHE A 227 2.03 3.85 -14.81
CA PHE A 227 2.47 4.87 -13.86
C PHE A 227 2.07 6.29 -14.29
N LEU A 228 2.14 6.61 -15.58
CA LEU A 228 1.69 7.90 -16.12
C LEU A 228 0.19 8.10 -15.96
N ALA A 229 -0.63 7.05 -16.13
CA ALA A 229 -2.07 7.12 -15.87
C ALA A 229 -2.35 7.41 -14.39
N TYR A 230 -1.63 6.76 -13.49
CA TYR A 230 -1.71 7.04 -12.06
C TYR A 230 -1.28 8.48 -11.73
N LEU A 231 -0.18 8.95 -12.31
CA LEU A 231 0.30 10.32 -12.11
C LEU A 231 -0.68 11.37 -12.63
N ALA A 232 -1.36 11.11 -13.75
CA ALA A 232 -2.41 11.99 -14.27
C ALA A 232 -3.57 12.16 -13.28
N ALA A 233 -3.98 11.07 -12.62
CA ALA A 233 -5.01 11.11 -11.58
C ALA A 233 -4.57 11.92 -10.35
N ILE A 234 -3.34 11.71 -9.88
CA ILE A 234 -2.76 12.50 -8.77
C ILE A 234 -2.63 13.98 -9.14
N GLY A 235 -2.23 14.28 -10.38
CA GLY A 235 -2.13 15.65 -10.89
C GLY A 235 -3.49 16.35 -10.92
N LEU A 236 -4.54 15.65 -11.37
CA LEU A 236 -5.90 16.16 -11.37
C LEU A 236 -6.39 16.48 -9.94
N LEU A 237 -6.19 15.55 -8.99
CA LEU A 237 -6.54 15.76 -7.58
C LEU A 237 -5.77 16.92 -6.96
N THR A 238 -4.50 17.09 -7.33
CA THR A 238 -3.68 18.23 -6.89
C THR A 238 -4.27 19.54 -7.40
N MET A 239 -4.57 19.64 -8.70
CA MET A 239 -5.19 20.83 -9.29
C MET A 239 -6.54 21.15 -8.63
N LYS A 240 -7.38 20.13 -8.42
CA LYS A 240 -8.66 20.28 -7.74
C LYS A 240 -8.50 20.82 -6.32
N GLY A 241 -7.54 20.26 -5.57
CA GLY A 241 -7.23 20.70 -4.21
C GLY A 241 -6.71 22.13 -4.13
N MET A 242 -6.09 22.66 -5.18
CA MET A 242 -5.64 24.06 -5.26
C MET A 242 -6.79 25.04 -5.48
N VAL A 243 -7.76 24.69 -6.30
CA VAL A 243 -8.87 25.60 -6.66
C VAL A 243 -10.05 25.56 -5.68
N GLU A 244 -10.16 24.48 -4.88
CA GLU A 244 -11.26 24.27 -3.92
C GLU A 244 -11.50 25.46 -2.98
N HIS A 245 -10.43 26.16 -2.58
CA HIS A 245 -10.50 27.27 -1.61
C HIS A 245 -10.58 28.66 -2.25
N VAL A 246 -10.45 28.75 -3.57
CA VAL A 246 -10.35 30.03 -4.30
C VAL A 246 -11.70 30.39 -4.97
N GLU A 247 -12.73 29.57 -4.78
CA GLU A 247 -14.06 29.71 -5.42
C GLU A 247 -14.01 29.84 -6.96
N ASP A 248 -12.90 29.42 -7.57
CA ASP A 248 -12.65 29.47 -9.01
C ASP A 248 -12.56 28.06 -9.58
N PRO A 249 -13.70 27.42 -9.91
CA PRO A 249 -13.72 26.02 -10.31
C PRO A 249 -13.00 25.80 -11.63
N LEU A 250 -12.46 24.59 -11.81
CA LEU A 250 -11.97 24.16 -13.12
C LEU A 250 -13.09 24.28 -14.17
N VAL A 251 -12.71 24.71 -15.38
CA VAL A 251 -13.63 24.87 -16.52
C VAL A 251 -14.32 23.55 -16.89
N TYR A 252 -13.65 22.42 -16.69
CA TYR A 252 -14.18 21.09 -17.01
C TYR A 252 -14.60 20.36 -15.72
N SER A 253 -15.68 19.59 -15.81
CA SER A 253 -16.14 18.74 -14.70
C SER A 253 -15.16 17.59 -14.42
N ASP A 254 -15.19 17.05 -13.20
CA ASP A 254 -14.38 15.90 -12.81
C ASP A 254 -14.61 14.72 -13.77
N GLU A 255 -15.86 14.42 -14.12
CA GLU A 255 -16.21 13.34 -15.06
C GLU A 255 -15.62 13.59 -16.45
N ALA A 256 -15.67 14.82 -16.96
CA ALA A 256 -15.10 15.16 -18.26
C ALA A 256 -13.57 15.00 -18.29
N LEU A 257 -12.89 15.37 -17.19
CA LEU A 257 -11.45 15.23 -17.05
C LEU A 257 -11.03 13.76 -16.90
N ILE A 258 -11.75 12.98 -16.08
CA ILE A 258 -11.55 11.53 -15.94
C ILE A 258 -11.70 10.83 -17.29
N GLU A 259 -12.81 11.09 -17.99
CA GLU A 259 -13.10 10.48 -19.29
C GLU A 259 -12.09 10.92 -20.35
N GLY A 260 -11.68 12.19 -20.33
CA GLY A 260 -10.63 12.71 -21.20
C GLY A 260 -9.30 11.98 -21.02
N PHE A 261 -8.83 11.84 -19.78
CA PHE A 261 -7.62 11.07 -19.49
C PHE A 261 -7.78 9.60 -19.88
N ALA A 262 -8.90 8.95 -19.51
CA ALA A 262 -9.15 7.55 -19.85
C ALA A 262 -9.07 7.30 -21.36
N ARG A 263 -9.66 8.19 -22.18
CA ARG A 263 -9.57 8.11 -23.65
C ARG A 263 -8.14 8.29 -24.16
N VAL A 264 -7.39 9.25 -23.63
CA VAL A 264 -5.99 9.48 -24.02
C VAL A 264 -5.14 8.25 -23.75
N PHE A 265 -5.26 7.67 -22.56
CA PHE A 265 -4.47 6.50 -22.17
C PHE A 265 -4.92 5.22 -22.90
N ALA A 266 -6.22 5.04 -23.15
CA ALA A 266 -6.71 3.95 -23.99
C ALA A 266 -6.21 4.06 -25.43
N ALA A 267 -6.22 5.26 -26.02
CA ALA A 267 -5.68 5.50 -27.35
C ALA A 267 -4.15 5.29 -27.41
N ALA A 268 -3.43 5.62 -26.33
CA ALA A 268 -2.00 5.35 -26.23
C ALA A 268 -1.71 3.85 -26.15
N ALA A 269 -2.55 3.06 -25.46
CA ALA A 269 -2.42 1.62 -25.36
C ALA A 269 -2.82 0.88 -26.65
N ALA A 270 -3.68 1.47 -27.47
CA ALA A 270 -4.13 0.89 -28.73
C ALA A 270 -2.97 0.73 -29.75
N PRO A 271 -3.07 -0.26 -30.66
CA PRO A 271 -2.09 -0.47 -31.72
C PRO A 271 -2.12 0.57 -32.84
#